data_AF-A0A962WID1-F1
#
_entry.id   AF-A0A962WID1-F1
#
_cell.length_a   1.000
_cell.length_b   1.000
_cell.length_c   1.000
_cell.angle_alpha   90.00
_cell.angle_beta   90.00
_cell.angle_gamma   90.00
#
_symmetry.space_group_name_H-M   'P 1'
#
loop_
_entity.id
_entity.type
_entity.pdbx_description
1 polymer ?
#
loop_
_entity_poly.entity_id
_entity_poly.type
_entity_poly.pdbx_seq_one_letter_code
_entity_poly.pdbx_strand_id
1 'polypeptide(L)' 'HLHGMWSMLDTGAGRWNPVKHVISVAPGTTVYMETEVDAPGQWAFHCHLAYHAGSGMFRKVIVEGGPLDSSSASGARVGG' A
#
# COMPACT_ATOMS: atom_id res chain seq x y z
N HIS A 1 -7.00 -0.21 6.00
CA HIS A 1 -7.25 0.53 4.75
C HIS A 1 -5.97 1.24 4.39
N LEU A 2 -5.42 0.93 3.21
CA LEU A 2 -4.22 1.55 2.68
C LEU A 2 -4.65 2.48 1.55
N HIS A 3 -4.35 3.77 1.68
CA HIS A 3 -4.68 4.75 0.65
C HIS A 3 -3.84 4.53 -0.60
N GLY A 4 -4.42 4.82 -1.76
CA GLY A 4 -3.74 4.81 -3.06
C GLY A 4 -3.48 3.43 -3.67
N MET A 5 -3.53 2.37 -2.86
CA MET A 5 -3.19 1.01 -3.28
C MET A 5 -4.34 0.03 -3.05
N TRP A 6 -4.30 -1.08 -3.78
CA TRP A 6 -5.20 -2.21 -3.60
C TRP A 6 -4.53 -3.29 -2.75
N SER A 7 -5.35 -4.07 -2.04
CA SER A 7 -4.89 -5.19 -1.23
C SER A 7 -5.53 -6.49 -1.69
N MET A 8 -4.71 -7.48 -2.05
CA MET A 8 -5.12 -8.85 -2.33
C MET A 8 -5.18 -9.62 -1.01
N LEU A 9 -6.39 -9.93 -0.54
CA LEU A 9 -6.59 -10.64 0.72
C LEU A 9 -6.42 -12.14 0.49
N ASP A 10 -5.53 -12.78 1.27
CA ASP A 10 -5.40 -14.23 1.21
C ASP A 10 -6.58 -14.92 1.90
N THR A 11 -7.39 -15.61 1.11
CA THR A 11 -8.51 -16.46 1.57
C THR A 11 -8.28 -17.93 1.24
N GLY A 12 -7.09 -18.32 0.79
CA GLY A 12 -6.80 -19.67 0.31
C GLY A 12 -7.42 -20.02 -1.05
N ALA A 13 -7.97 -19.03 -1.77
CA ALA A 13 -8.61 -19.23 -3.08
C ALA A 13 -7.63 -19.08 -4.26
N GLY A 14 -6.35 -18.84 -3.97
CA GLY A 14 -5.29 -18.67 -4.97
C GLY A 14 -5.59 -17.51 -5.91
N ARG A 15 -5.67 -17.79 -7.22
CA ARG A 15 -5.97 -16.78 -8.26
C ARG A 15 -7.31 -16.06 -8.10
N TRP A 16 -8.19 -16.59 -7.26
CA TRP A 16 -9.51 -16.02 -6.98
C TRP A 16 -9.57 -15.27 -5.64
N ASN A 17 -8.42 -15.04 -4.99
CA ASN A 17 -8.32 -14.20 -3.82
C ASN A 17 -8.87 -12.79 -4.13
N PRO A 18 -9.71 -12.21 -3.27
CA PRO A 18 -10.36 -10.94 -3.56
C PRO A 18 -9.40 -9.76 -3.43
N VAL A 19 -9.49 -8.83 -4.37
CA VAL A 19 -8.81 -7.54 -4.33
C VAL A 19 -9.75 -6.52 -3.67
N LYS A 20 -9.27 -5.83 -2.62
CA LYS A 20 -10.08 -4.93 -1.79
C LYS A 20 -9.35 -3.62 -1.49
N HIS A 21 -10.10 -2.52 -1.46
CA HIS A 21 -9.63 -1.24 -0.91
C HIS A 21 -9.63 -1.21 0.63
N VAL A 22 -10.54 -1.96 1.26
CA VAL A 22 -10.69 -2.05 2.71
C VAL A 22 -10.90 -3.52 3.07
N ILE A 23 -10.13 -4.00 4.04
CA ILE A 23 -10.26 -5.35 4.59
C ILE A 23 -10.85 -5.25 6.00
N SER A 24 -11.93 -5.99 6.24
CA SER A 24 -12.50 -6.18 7.56
C SER A 24 -11.70 -7.24 8.31
N VAL A 25 -11.26 -6.92 9.53
CA VAL A 25 -10.56 -7.84 10.43
C VAL A 25 -11.37 -7.95 11.71
N ALA A 26 -11.72 -9.18 12.09
CA ALA A 26 -12.45 -9.44 13.31
C ALA A 26 -11.54 -9.22 14.54
N PRO A 27 -12.11 -8.90 15.72
CA PRO A 27 -11.31 -8.78 16.95
C PRO A 27 -10.53 -10.08 17.24
N GLY A 28 -9.25 -9.95 17.60
CA GLY A 28 -8.40 -11.08 17.98
C GLY A 28 -7.95 -11.98 16.82
N THR A 29 -8.21 -11.60 15.56
CA THR A 29 -7.76 -12.36 14.39
C THR A 29 -6.64 -11.67 13.63
N THR A 30 -5.93 -12.48 12.83
CA THR A 30 -4.92 -12.02 11.89
C THR A 30 -5.35 -12.42 10.49
N VAL A 31 -5.12 -11.53 9.53
CA VAL A 31 -5.29 -11.80 8.10
C VAL A 31 -3.98 -11.53 7.38
N TYR A 32 -3.76 -12.21 6.27
CA TYR A 32 -2.61 -11.97 5.38
C TYR A 32 -3.10 -11.31 4.10
N MET A 33 -2.37 -10.29 3.64
CA MET A 33 -2.67 -9.61 2.40
C MET A 33 -1.39 -9.16 1.74
N GLU A 34 -1.46 -9.02 0.43
CA GLU A 34 -0.40 -8.48 -0.40
C GLU A 34 -0.88 -7.18 -1.04
N THR A 35 0.05 -6.27 -1.30
CA THR A 35 -0.21 -5.04 -2.04
C THR A 35 0.90 -4.88 -3.06
N GLU A 36 0.52 -4.67 -4.31
CA GLU A 36 1.44 -4.22 -5.34
C GLU A 36 1.79 -2.75 -5.08
N VAL A 37 3.08 -2.45 -5.01
CA VAL A 37 3.60 -1.11 -4.73
C VAL A 37 4.10 -0.53 -6.04
N ASP A 38 3.32 0.37 -6.63
CA ASP A 38 3.54 0.89 -7.99
C ASP A 38 4.03 2.35 -8.01
N ALA A 39 3.92 3.08 -6.90
CA ALA A 39 4.29 4.49 -6.83
C ALA A 39 5.06 4.86 -5.53
N PRO A 40 6.17 5.61 -5.64
CA PRO A 40 6.87 6.17 -4.49
C PRO A 40 6.01 7.23 -3.79
N GLY A 41 6.16 7.37 -2.48
CA GLY A 41 5.42 8.38 -1.72
C GLY A 41 5.14 7.99 -0.27
N GLN A 42 4.26 8.77 0.34
CA GLN A 42 3.80 8.58 1.72
C GLN A 42 2.31 8.27 1.72
N TRP A 43 1.96 7.10 2.22
CA TRP A 43 0.62 6.54 2.13
C TRP A 43 0.02 6.33 3.51
N ALA A 44 -1.21 6.76 3.69
CA ALA A 44 -1.94 6.57 4.94
C ALA A 44 -2.42 5.12 5.05
N PHE A 45 -2.10 4.47 6.17
CA PHE A 45 -2.58 3.14 6.52
C PHE A 45 -3.29 3.18 7.86
N HIS A 46 -4.61 3.03 7.85
CA HIS A 46 -5.39 3.19 9.07
C HIS A 46 -6.67 2.36 9.07
N CYS A 47 -7.34 2.31 10.22
CA CYS A 47 -8.71 1.84 10.31
C CYS A 47 -9.64 2.81 9.57
N HIS A 48 -10.53 2.29 8.73
CA HIS A 48 -11.41 3.13 7.90
C HIS A 48 -12.45 3.93 8.73
N LEU A 49 -12.65 3.55 10.00
CA LEU A 49 -13.45 4.31 10.94
C LEU A 49 -12.64 5.52 11.43
N ALA A 50 -13.07 6.73 11.07
CA ALA A 50 -12.32 7.97 11.32
C ALA A 50 -11.97 8.17 12.81
N TYR A 51 -12.86 7.79 13.73
CA TYR A 51 -12.60 7.91 15.17
C TYR A 51 -11.56 6.90 15.68
N HIS A 52 -11.41 5.73 15.04
CA HIS A 52 -10.29 4.81 15.32
C HIS A 52 -8.97 5.37 14.80
N ALA A 53 -8.97 5.96 13.60
CA ALA A 53 -7.78 6.62 13.07
C ALA A 53 -7.35 7.79 13.99
N GLY A 54 -8.31 8.63 14.41
CA GLY A 54 -8.08 9.76 15.31
C GLY A 54 -7.65 9.36 16.73
N SER A 55 -7.97 8.14 17.18
CA SER A 55 -7.52 7.60 18.47
C SER A 55 -6.18 6.86 18.41
N GLY A 56 -5.50 6.85 17.25
CA GLY A 56 -4.15 6.33 17.11
C GLY A 56 -4.02 5.06 16.24
N MET A 57 -5.12 4.52 15.69
CA MET A 57 -5.05 3.43 14.70
C MET A 57 -4.69 3.95 13.30
N PHE A 58 -3.58 4.68 13.23
CA PHE A 58 -3.04 5.29 12.03
C PHE A 58 -1.54 4.99 11.93
N ARG A 59 -1.09 4.67 10.72
CA ARG A 59 0.30 4.46 10.37
C ARG A 59 0.56 5.10 9.02
N LYS A 60 1.82 5.47 8.79
CA LYS A 60 2.29 5.94 7.50
C LYS A 60 3.17 4.86 6.89
N VAL A 61 2.88 4.49 5.64
CA VAL A 61 3.75 3.63 4.83
C VAL A 61 4.54 4.54 3.90
N ILE A 62 5.86 4.40 3.91
CA ILE A 62 6.76 5.17 3.03
C ILE A 62 7.28 4.20 1.98
N VAL A 63 7.08 4.55 0.72
CA VAL A 63 7.63 3.83 -0.42
C VAL A 63 8.77 4.66 -0.99
N GLU A 64 9.97 4.11 -0.89
CA GLU A 64 11.20 4.69 -1.44
C GLU A 64 11.65 3.86 -2.64
N GLY A 65 11.99 4.53 -3.74
CA GLY A 65 12.29 3.85 -5.00
C GLY A 65 11.04 3.32 -5.72
N GLY A 66 11.26 2.74 -6.89
CA GLY A 66 10.23 2.29 -7.84
C GLY A 66 10.84 2.22 -9.24
N PRO A 67 10.12 1.70 -10.27
CA PRO A 67 10.59 1.83 -11.65
C PRO A 67 10.91 3.31 -11.89
N LEU A 68 12.14 3.60 -12.28
CA LEU A 68 12.54 4.97 -12.61
C LEU A 68 11.51 5.49 -13.62
N ASP A 69 10.88 6.61 -13.31
CA ASP A 69 10.21 7.35 -14.34
C ASP A 69 11.27 7.62 -15.42
N SER A 70 10.98 7.27 -16.68
CA SER A 70 11.91 7.48 -17.79
C SER A 70 12.31 8.96 -17.97
N SER A 71 11.73 9.88 -17.19
CA SER A 71 12.08 11.31 -17.15
C SER A 71 13.36 11.60 -16.35
N SER A 72 13.70 10.77 -15.36
CA SER A 72 14.90 10.94 -14.50
C SER A 72 16.22 10.61 -15.20
N ALA A 73 16.18 9.95 -16.37
CA ALA A 73 17.37 9.43 -17.05
C ALA A 73 18.06 10.42 -18.03
N SER A 74 17.51 11.61 -18.28
CA SER A 74 18.04 12.52 -19.32
C SER A 74 19.15 13.48 -18.88
N GLY A 75 19.49 13.54 -17.58
CA GLY A 75 20.41 14.54 -17.04
C GLY A 75 21.90 14.17 -16.99
N ALA A 76 22.26 12.90 -17.21
CA ALA A 76 23.63 12.42 -17.04
C ALA A 76 24.27 12.01 -18.37
N ARG A 77 24.54 13.00 -19.24
CA ARG A 77 25.59 12.85 -20.25
C ARG A 77 26.77 13.75 -19.87
N VAL A 78 27.76 13.05 -19.33
CA VAL A 78 29.12 13.47 -19.01
C VAL A 78 29.73 14.28 -20.14
N GLY A 79 30.25 15.46 -19.82
CA GLY A 79 31.20 16.19 -20.65
C GLY A 79 32.62 15.65 -20.45
N GLY A 80 33.42 15.71 -21.51
CA GLY A 80 34.85 15.38 -21.53
C GLY A 80 35.18 14.29 -22.53
#